data_AF-A0A351EHU8-F1
#
_entry.id   AF-A0A351EHU8-F1
#
_cell.length_a   1.000
_cell.length_b   1.000
_cell.length_c   1.000
_cell.angle_alpha   90.00
_cell.angle_beta   90.00
_cell.angle_gamma   90.00
#
_symmetry.space_group_name_H-M   'P 1'
#
loop_
_entity.id
_entity.type
_entity.pdbx_description
1 polymer ?
#
loop_
_entity_poly.entity_id
_entity_poly.type
_entity_poly.pdbx_seq_one_letter_code
_entity_poly.pdbx_strand_id
1 'polypeptide(L)'
;MTNTPKRQLRLAWGGATDQGRVRANNQDAMFADWGIFVVADGMGGHQGGEVAANLAVRTIANAQRDTAEELHDAISAANSSVHNTAAEQPELHGMGTTVTALAIIQNADGPQFRALNVGDSRIYRMRGGQLDQLTDDHSYVAELIRRGELDEMSAASHPYRNMLTRAIGVHPEVEIDEWTFEPVHGDRYLLCSDGLTNEVTDVEILKQLQRGVDPSSTARALVQLANNRGGRDNSTVLVIDVHVENINDIGEASSFTAQSRPILTSPEEPSTEETHTTKAFRSTSESSANKGRSWLFDQVAIKFATIVIALVLAVATTATITSIGWYARSGYHVSIVGDHVVIQKGRVGGLLWFQPTTEEWTEIQVTDLVLADQERLRDGETTQNLSEARNFIANLRERLIRTEAGN
;
A
#
# COMPACT_ATOMS: atom_id res chain seq x y z
N MET A 1 -14.03 48.66 -19.69
CA MET A 1 -14.61 47.40 -19.16
C MET A 1 -14.09 46.28 -20.03
N THR A 2 -13.00 45.63 -19.62
CA THR A 2 -12.43 44.48 -20.33
C THR A 2 -13.38 43.31 -20.14
N ASN A 3 -14.04 42.92 -21.23
CA ASN A 3 -14.97 41.80 -21.27
C ASN A 3 -14.14 40.50 -21.24
N THR A 4 -13.62 40.12 -20.08
CA THR A 4 -12.91 38.85 -19.91
C THR A 4 -13.94 37.74 -20.13
N PRO A 5 -13.77 36.87 -21.14
CA PRO A 5 -14.73 35.81 -21.40
C PRO A 5 -14.86 34.94 -20.16
N LYS A 6 -16.09 34.78 -19.64
CA LYS A 6 -16.34 33.84 -18.56
C LYS A 6 -16.07 32.43 -19.10
N ARG A 7 -15.13 31.70 -18.49
CA ARG A 7 -14.82 30.31 -18.85
C ARG A 7 -15.55 29.38 -17.89
N GLN A 8 -16.15 28.31 -18.40
CA GLN A 8 -16.73 27.23 -17.61
C GLN A 8 -15.82 26.01 -17.67
N LEU A 9 -15.40 25.53 -16.49
CA LEU A 9 -14.69 24.28 -16.35
C LEU A 9 -15.71 23.14 -16.27
N ARG A 10 -15.49 22.09 -17.06
CA ARG A 10 -16.24 20.83 -17.04
C ARG A 10 -15.24 19.68 -16.99
N LEU A 11 -15.55 18.69 -16.16
CA LEU A 11 -14.74 17.49 -16.02
C LEU A 11 -15.57 16.26 -16.35
N ALA A 12 -14.95 15.31 -17.01
CA ALA A 12 -15.44 13.94 -17.09
C ALA A 12 -14.41 13.03 -16.44
N TRP A 13 -14.83 12.07 -15.64
CA TRP A 13 -13.91 11.18 -14.95
C TRP A 13 -14.42 9.75 -14.91
N GLY A 14 -13.51 8.83 -14.64
CA GLY A 14 -13.80 7.41 -14.54
C GLY A 14 -12.69 6.70 -13.78
N GLY A 15 -13.08 5.68 -13.03
CA GLY A 15 -12.16 4.93 -12.17
C GLY A 15 -12.27 3.43 -12.39
N ALA A 16 -11.18 2.73 -12.11
CA ALA A 16 -11.14 1.27 -12.02
C ALA A 16 -10.16 0.87 -10.93
N THR A 17 -10.50 -0.17 -10.18
CA THR A 17 -9.61 -0.82 -9.22
C THR A 17 -9.75 -2.33 -9.37
N ASP A 18 -8.67 -3.07 -9.20
CA ASP A 18 -8.67 -4.52 -9.24
C ASP A 18 -7.62 -5.06 -8.27
N GLN A 19 -7.94 -6.19 -7.63
CA GLN A 19 -7.07 -6.86 -6.67
C GLN A 19 -5.75 -7.35 -7.30
N GLY A 20 -5.69 -7.51 -8.61
CA GLY A 20 -4.57 -8.16 -9.26
C GLY A 20 -4.79 -9.67 -9.39
N ARG A 21 -3.75 -10.36 -9.87
CA ARG A 21 -3.72 -11.82 -10.07
C ARG A 21 -3.10 -12.58 -8.91
N VAL A 22 -2.27 -11.91 -8.12
CA VAL A 22 -1.42 -12.54 -7.09
C VAL A 22 -1.88 -12.24 -5.67
N ARG A 23 -2.37 -11.02 -5.40
CA ARG A 23 -2.80 -10.62 -4.05
C ARG A 23 -4.10 -11.33 -3.67
N ALA A 24 -4.30 -11.50 -2.36
CA ALA A 24 -5.49 -12.15 -1.80
C ALA A 24 -6.66 -11.19 -1.52
N ASN A 25 -6.35 -9.91 -1.31
CA ASN A 25 -7.31 -8.83 -1.07
C ASN A 25 -6.87 -7.58 -1.83
N ASN A 26 -7.81 -6.66 -2.07
CA ASN A 26 -7.52 -5.32 -2.59
C ASN A 26 -7.37 -4.33 -1.43
N GLN A 27 -6.17 -3.81 -1.23
CA GLN A 27 -5.82 -2.83 -0.20
C GLN A 27 -5.80 -1.40 -0.74
N ASP A 28 -6.05 -1.20 -2.04
CA ASP A 28 -6.21 0.12 -2.61
C ASP A 28 -7.61 0.69 -2.32
N ALA A 29 -7.69 2.01 -2.26
CA ALA A 29 -8.94 2.76 -2.24
C ALA A 29 -8.88 3.95 -3.19
N MET A 30 -10.04 4.36 -3.71
CA MET A 30 -10.16 5.59 -4.49
C MET A 30 -11.45 6.32 -4.17
N PHE A 31 -11.42 7.63 -4.39
CA PHE A 31 -12.60 8.48 -4.35
C PHE A 31 -12.57 9.47 -5.50
N ALA A 32 -13.72 9.68 -6.14
CA ALA A 32 -13.86 10.63 -7.23
C ALA A 32 -15.21 11.34 -7.14
N ASP A 33 -15.15 12.65 -6.97
CA ASP A 33 -16.31 13.53 -7.02
C ASP A 33 -15.91 14.89 -7.62
N TRP A 34 -16.89 15.73 -7.91
CA TRP A 34 -16.63 17.08 -8.39
C TRP A 34 -15.71 17.83 -7.41
N GLY A 35 -14.54 18.25 -7.91
CA GLY A 35 -13.58 19.04 -7.16
C GLY A 35 -12.49 18.25 -6.41
N ILE A 36 -12.57 16.92 -6.32
CA ILE A 36 -11.53 16.11 -5.66
C ILE A 36 -11.46 14.68 -6.21
N PHE A 37 -10.24 14.22 -6.46
CA PHE A 37 -9.93 12.87 -6.90
C PHE A 37 -8.80 12.34 -6.03
N VAL A 38 -8.94 11.15 -5.47
CA VAL A 38 -7.98 10.57 -4.52
C VAL A 38 -7.75 9.12 -4.87
N VAL A 39 -6.48 8.70 -4.88
CA VAL A 39 -6.04 7.30 -4.89
C VAL A 39 -5.18 7.08 -3.65
N ALA A 40 -5.36 5.94 -3.01
CA ALA A 40 -4.62 5.52 -1.83
C ALA A 40 -4.26 4.03 -1.98
N ASP A 41 -3.00 3.70 -1.78
CA ASP A 41 -2.45 2.35 -1.80
C ASP A 41 -2.11 1.93 -0.37
N GLY A 42 -2.90 0.99 0.15
CA GLY A 42 -2.84 0.55 1.53
C GLY A 42 -1.73 -0.45 1.78
N MET A 43 -0.85 -0.14 2.73
CA MET A 43 0.18 -1.07 3.20
C MET A 43 -0.06 -1.51 4.64
N GLY A 44 0.33 -2.76 4.91
CA GLY A 44 0.18 -3.38 6.23
C GLY A 44 -0.14 -4.86 6.08
N GLY A 45 0.31 -5.66 7.04
CA GLY A 45 -0.04 -7.08 7.09
C GLY A 45 -1.55 -7.29 7.23
N HIS A 46 -2.03 -8.50 6.92
CA HIS A 46 -3.46 -8.86 7.01
C HIS A 46 -4.39 -7.80 6.39
N GLN A 47 -5.25 -7.18 7.21
CA GLN A 47 -6.29 -6.22 6.81
C GLN A 47 -5.87 -4.75 7.01
N GLY A 48 -4.65 -4.51 7.52
CA GLY A 48 -4.19 -3.16 7.88
C GLY A 48 -4.19 -2.18 6.71
N GLY A 49 -3.68 -2.61 5.55
CA GLY A 49 -3.62 -1.76 4.35
C GLY A 49 -5.00 -1.31 3.88
N GLU A 50 -5.96 -2.23 3.75
CA GLU A 50 -7.33 -1.91 3.33
C GLU A 50 -7.97 -0.89 4.29
N VAL A 51 -7.82 -1.09 5.60
CA VAL A 51 -8.36 -0.18 6.62
C VAL A 51 -7.71 1.19 6.50
N ALA A 52 -6.39 1.26 6.37
CA ALA A 52 -5.65 2.51 6.25
C ALA A 52 -6.08 3.31 5.01
N ALA A 53 -6.10 2.69 3.82
CA ALA A 53 -6.46 3.34 2.57
C ALA A 53 -7.91 3.85 2.60
N ASN A 54 -8.86 3.02 3.04
CA ASN A 54 -10.26 3.42 3.14
C ASN A 54 -10.48 4.55 4.16
N LEU A 55 -9.81 4.49 5.31
CA LEU A 55 -9.92 5.53 6.34
C LEU A 55 -9.35 6.86 5.84
N ALA A 56 -8.19 6.86 5.19
CA ALA A 56 -7.61 8.05 4.61
C ALA A 56 -8.51 8.67 3.55
N VAL A 57 -8.96 7.89 2.57
CA VAL A 57 -9.84 8.34 1.48
C VAL A 57 -11.15 8.90 2.03
N ARG A 58 -11.79 8.21 2.98
CA ARG A 58 -13.04 8.68 3.62
C ARG A 58 -12.85 9.97 4.40
N THR A 59 -11.72 10.12 5.07
CA THR A 59 -11.41 11.34 5.84
C THR A 59 -11.27 12.53 4.91
N ILE A 60 -10.52 12.38 3.81
CA ILE A 60 -10.34 13.42 2.79
C ILE A 60 -11.65 13.74 2.07
N ALA A 61 -12.43 12.72 1.70
CA ALA A 61 -13.71 12.89 1.01
C ALA A 61 -14.71 13.75 1.80
N ASN A 62 -14.72 13.60 3.13
CA ASN A 62 -15.64 14.29 4.04
C ASN A 62 -15.10 15.64 4.55
N ALA A 63 -13.84 15.98 4.30
CA ALA A 63 -13.24 17.22 4.75
C ALA A 63 -13.68 18.42 3.89
N GLN A 64 -13.66 19.60 4.52
CA GLN A 64 -13.73 20.86 3.79
C GLN A 64 -12.42 21.07 3.01
N ARG A 65 -12.52 21.69 1.84
CA ARG A 65 -11.43 21.74 0.85
C ARG A 65 -11.58 22.93 -0.10
N ASP A 66 -12.16 24.02 0.39
CA ASP A 66 -12.40 25.21 -0.41
C ASP A 66 -11.11 26.01 -0.60
N THR A 67 -10.13 25.82 0.29
CA THR A 67 -8.81 26.44 0.24
C THR A 67 -7.68 25.42 0.21
N ALA A 68 -6.46 25.87 -0.15
CA ALA A 68 -5.27 25.02 -0.10
C ALA A 68 -4.94 24.57 1.33
N GLU A 69 -5.11 25.45 2.32
CA GLU A 69 -4.88 25.14 3.73
C GLU A 69 -5.82 24.04 4.23
N GLU A 70 -7.12 24.15 3.94
CA GLU A 70 -8.11 23.12 4.30
C GLU A 70 -7.82 21.76 3.63
N LEU A 71 -7.26 21.77 2.42
CA LEU A 71 -6.86 20.55 1.73
C LEU A 71 -5.63 19.89 2.37
N HIS A 72 -4.66 20.67 2.84
CA HIS A 72 -3.54 20.16 3.66
C HIS A 72 -4.02 19.63 5.01
N ASP A 73 -4.95 20.35 5.66
CA ASP A 73 -5.57 19.92 6.91
C ASP A 73 -6.34 18.61 6.73
N ALA A 74 -7.01 18.41 5.60
CA ALA A 74 -7.72 17.17 5.28
C ALA A 74 -6.77 15.96 5.21
N ILE A 75 -5.61 16.09 4.57
CA ILE A 75 -4.60 15.02 4.48
C ILE A 75 -3.91 14.81 5.84
N SER A 76 -3.64 15.89 6.58
CA SER A 76 -3.07 15.81 7.93
C SER A 76 -4.04 15.13 8.93
N ALA A 77 -5.34 15.41 8.79
CA ALA A 77 -6.39 14.73 9.55
C ALA A 77 -6.49 13.25 9.16
N ALA A 78 -6.36 12.91 7.88
CA ALA A 78 -6.26 11.52 7.43
C ALA A 78 -5.05 10.80 8.06
N ASN A 79 -3.88 11.44 8.09
CA ASN A 79 -2.68 10.92 8.77
C ASN A 79 -2.95 10.64 10.24
N SER A 80 -3.48 11.64 10.96
CA SER A 80 -3.80 11.50 12.38
C SER A 80 -4.81 10.37 12.63
N SER A 81 -5.83 10.26 11.78
CA SER A 81 -6.86 9.23 11.88
C SER A 81 -6.28 7.83 11.70
N VAL A 82 -5.46 7.61 10.67
CA VAL A 82 -4.82 6.30 10.43
C VAL A 82 -3.81 5.99 11.56
N HIS A 83 -2.99 6.96 11.96
CA HIS A 83 -1.98 6.80 13.00
C HIS A 83 -2.60 6.41 14.35
N ASN A 84 -3.62 7.15 14.80
CA ASN A 84 -4.30 6.88 16.06
C ASN A 84 -5.01 5.52 16.03
N THR A 85 -5.64 5.17 14.91
CA THR A 85 -6.28 3.85 14.74
C THR A 85 -5.26 2.72 14.84
N ALA A 86 -4.09 2.86 14.24
CA ALA A 86 -3.01 1.86 14.29
C ALA A 86 -2.42 1.73 15.70
N ALA A 87 -2.43 2.80 16.49
CA ALA A 87 -1.98 2.81 17.88
C ALA A 87 -3.01 2.19 18.84
N GLU A 88 -4.30 2.39 18.58
CA GLU A 88 -5.40 1.88 19.42
C GLU A 88 -5.71 0.40 19.19
N GLN A 89 -5.46 -0.12 17.98
CA GLN A 89 -5.81 -1.48 17.58
C GLN A 89 -4.54 -2.31 17.29
N PRO A 90 -4.10 -3.18 18.22
CA PRO A 90 -2.86 -3.96 18.07
C PRO A 90 -2.80 -4.81 16.79
N GLU A 91 -3.93 -5.27 16.28
CA GLU A 91 -4.06 -6.05 15.05
C GLU A 91 -3.82 -5.23 13.77
N LEU A 92 -3.90 -3.90 13.85
CA LEU A 92 -3.63 -2.95 12.76
C LEU A 92 -2.26 -2.28 12.90
N HIS A 93 -1.43 -2.78 13.82
CA HIS A 93 -0.11 -2.19 14.08
C HIS A 93 0.73 -2.12 12.80
N GLY A 94 1.27 -0.93 12.53
CA GLY A 94 2.11 -0.67 11.36
C GLY A 94 1.33 -0.54 10.05
N MET A 95 -0.01 -0.43 10.09
CA MET A 95 -0.76 -0.05 8.89
C MET A 95 -0.39 1.37 8.45
N GLY A 96 -0.45 1.59 7.14
CA GLY A 96 -0.29 2.90 6.54
C GLY A 96 -0.82 2.89 5.12
N THR A 97 -0.79 4.02 4.46
CA THR A 97 -1.24 4.12 3.07
C THR A 97 -0.51 5.22 2.34
N THR A 98 -0.38 5.12 1.03
CA THR A 98 -0.12 6.29 0.20
C THR A 98 -1.39 7.14 0.11
N VAL A 99 -1.24 8.41 -0.24
CA VAL A 99 -2.33 9.28 -0.70
C VAL A 99 -1.81 10.13 -1.83
N THR A 100 -2.50 10.08 -2.95
CA THR A 100 -2.30 10.96 -4.09
C THR A 100 -3.63 11.61 -4.45
N ALA A 101 -3.68 12.94 -4.46
CA ALA A 101 -4.91 13.69 -4.66
C ALA A 101 -4.78 14.77 -5.74
N LEU A 102 -5.83 14.94 -6.54
CA LEU A 102 -6.03 16.06 -7.45
C LEU A 102 -7.28 16.83 -7.03
N ALA A 103 -7.13 18.07 -6.62
CA ALA A 103 -8.22 18.94 -6.17
C ALA A 103 -8.36 20.19 -7.04
N ILE A 104 -9.54 20.79 -7.00
CA ILE A 104 -9.84 22.06 -7.65
C ILE A 104 -10.10 23.11 -6.58
N ILE A 105 -9.28 24.15 -6.56
CA ILE A 105 -9.47 25.31 -5.69
C ILE A 105 -9.93 26.50 -6.54
N GLN A 106 -10.98 27.20 -6.10
CA GLN A 106 -11.45 28.41 -6.76
C GLN A 106 -10.71 29.63 -6.20
N ASN A 107 -9.92 30.29 -7.05
CA ASN A 107 -9.24 31.55 -6.70
C ASN A 107 -9.90 32.74 -7.41
N ALA A 108 -9.51 33.95 -7.01
CA ALA A 108 -9.97 35.19 -7.63
C ALA A 108 -9.68 35.23 -9.16
N ASP A 109 -8.59 34.59 -9.59
CA ASP A 109 -8.15 34.55 -10.99
C ASP A 109 -8.75 33.36 -11.77
N GLY A 110 -9.50 32.46 -11.11
CA GLY A 110 -10.13 31.29 -11.71
C GLY A 110 -9.84 29.97 -10.98
N PRO A 111 -10.31 28.83 -11.52
CA PRO A 111 -10.05 27.51 -10.94
C PRO A 111 -8.57 27.14 -11.10
N GLN A 112 -8.00 26.57 -10.05
CA GLN A 112 -6.63 26.08 -10.03
C GLN A 112 -6.61 24.63 -9.59
N PHE A 113 -5.79 23.81 -10.26
CA PHE A 113 -5.61 22.42 -9.88
C PHE A 113 -4.46 22.31 -8.89
N ARG A 114 -4.64 21.43 -7.91
CA ARG A 114 -3.72 21.12 -6.83
C ARG A 114 -3.47 19.62 -6.84
N ALA A 115 -2.25 19.21 -7.15
CA ALA A 115 -1.80 17.83 -6.96
C ALA A 115 -1.11 17.73 -5.60
N LEU A 116 -1.49 16.76 -4.77
CA LEU A 116 -0.86 16.49 -3.48
C LEU A 116 -0.43 15.04 -3.44
N ASN A 117 0.74 14.76 -2.85
CA ASN A 117 1.27 13.41 -2.79
C ASN A 117 1.95 13.08 -1.47
N VAL A 118 1.67 11.88 -0.98
CA VAL A 118 2.41 11.19 0.08
C VAL A 118 2.53 9.72 -0.31
N GLY A 119 3.72 9.29 -0.72
CA GLY A 119 3.99 7.90 -1.13
C GLY A 119 4.51 7.84 -2.57
N ASP A 120 4.41 6.68 -3.19
CA ASP A 120 4.87 6.40 -4.56
C ASP A 120 3.72 6.13 -5.55
N SER A 121 2.48 6.32 -5.12
CA SER A 121 1.36 6.53 -6.04
C SER A 121 1.57 7.84 -6.82
N ARG A 122 1.04 7.92 -8.04
CA ARG A 122 1.45 8.94 -9.02
C ARG A 122 0.29 9.70 -9.64
N ILE A 123 0.56 10.97 -9.98
CA ILE A 123 -0.25 11.74 -10.91
C ILE A 123 0.53 11.98 -12.19
N TYR A 124 -0.10 11.67 -13.32
CA TYR A 124 0.37 12.06 -14.64
C TYR A 124 -0.57 13.07 -15.28
N ARG A 125 -0.02 13.93 -16.14
CA ARG A 125 -0.76 14.80 -17.04
C ARG A 125 -0.39 14.47 -18.48
N MET A 126 -1.38 14.15 -19.30
CA MET A 126 -1.26 14.16 -20.75
C MET A 126 -1.65 15.52 -21.31
N ARG A 127 -0.71 16.23 -21.94
CA ARG A 127 -0.94 17.52 -22.61
C ARG A 127 -0.20 17.54 -23.95
N GLY A 128 -0.89 17.94 -25.01
CA GLY A 128 -0.27 18.04 -26.35
C GLY A 128 0.35 16.73 -26.86
N GLY A 129 -0.18 15.59 -26.41
CA GLY A 129 0.34 14.25 -26.76
C GLY A 129 1.59 13.81 -25.99
N GLN A 130 2.05 14.58 -25.00
CA GLN A 130 3.12 14.21 -24.08
C GLN A 130 2.55 13.79 -22.73
N LEU A 131 3.23 12.86 -22.04
CA LEU A 131 2.89 12.41 -20.69
C LEU A 131 3.95 12.95 -19.73
N ASP A 132 3.53 13.77 -18.78
CA ASP A 132 4.38 14.27 -17.70
C ASP A 132 3.96 13.61 -16.39
N GLN A 133 4.90 12.99 -15.66
CA GLN A 133 4.68 12.68 -14.25
C GLN A 133 4.78 13.98 -13.46
N LEU A 134 3.74 14.31 -12.69
CA LEU A 134 3.67 15.53 -11.90
C LEU A 134 4.23 15.36 -10.49
N THR A 135 4.01 14.19 -9.89
CA THR A 135 4.39 13.88 -8.51
C THR A 135 5.75 13.20 -8.45
N ASP A 136 6.48 13.43 -7.37
CA ASP A 136 7.68 12.66 -7.07
C ASP A 136 7.35 11.48 -6.14
N ASP A 137 7.97 10.33 -6.42
CA ASP A 137 7.80 9.13 -5.60
C ASP A 137 8.55 9.28 -4.26
N HIS A 138 7.87 8.98 -3.16
CA HIS A 138 8.48 8.93 -1.83
C HIS A 138 8.92 7.49 -1.50
N SER A 139 9.84 6.98 -2.31
CA SER A 139 10.45 5.66 -2.13
C SER A 139 11.96 5.75 -1.95
N TYR A 140 12.55 4.72 -1.36
CA TYR A 140 13.99 4.66 -1.11
C TYR A 140 14.78 4.73 -2.42
N VAL A 141 14.33 4.02 -3.45
CA VAL A 141 15.00 4.01 -4.75
C VAL A 141 14.86 5.34 -5.49
N ALA A 142 13.73 6.03 -5.36
CA ALA A 142 13.54 7.36 -5.94
C ALA A 142 14.52 8.37 -5.30
N GLU A 143 14.75 8.28 -4.00
CA GLU A 143 15.71 9.14 -3.31
C GLU A 143 17.17 8.84 -3.73
N LEU A 144 17.52 7.57 -3.96
CA LEU A 144 18.85 7.22 -4.50
C LEU A 144 19.05 7.74 -5.93
N ILE A 145 18.01 7.66 -6.78
CA ILE A 145 18.06 8.22 -8.14
C ILE A 145 18.24 9.73 -8.07
N ARG A 146 17.48 10.42 -7.22
CA ARG A 146 17.56 11.88 -7.05
C ARG A 146 18.95 12.36 -6.64
N ARG A 147 19.67 11.55 -5.83
CA ARG A 147 21.05 11.82 -5.41
C ARG A 147 22.10 11.42 -6.45
N GLY A 148 21.70 10.79 -7.55
CA GLY A 148 22.60 10.25 -8.57
C GLY A 148 23.36 9.00 -8.13
N GLU A 149 22.90 8.34 -7.06
CA GLU A 149 23.51 7.12 -6.50
C GLU A 149 23.01 5.84 -7.18
N LEU A 150 21.90 5.92 -7.90
CA LEU A 150 21.26 4.80 -8.60
C LEU A 150 20.67 5.27 -9.92
N ASP A 151 20.78 4.47 -10.98
CA ASP A 151 20.09 4.74 -12.24
C ASP A 151 18.69 4.09 -12.27
N GLU A 152 17.80 4.59 -13.13
CA GLU A 152 16.41 4.12 -13.25
C GLU A 152 16.29 2.61 -13.58
N MET A 153 17.21 2.07 -14.39
CA MET A 153 17.18 0.67 -14.78
C MET A 153 17.55 -0.24 -13.59
N SER A 154 18.55 0.17 -12.82
CA SER A 154 18.96 -0.50 -11.59
C SER A 154 17.88 -0.42 -10.51
N ALA A 155 17.19 0.72 -10.38
CA ALA A 155 16.12 0.93 -9.42
C ALA A 155 14.95 -0.06 -9.57
N ALA A 156 14.54 -0.37 -10.82
CA ALA A 156 13.45 -1.30 -11.10
C ALA A 156 13.71 -2.73 -10.58
N SER A 157 14.98 -3.12 -10.45
CA SER A 157 15.39 -4.44 -9.95
C SER A 157 15.88 -4.44 -8.50
N HIS A 158 15.87 -3.28 -7.85
CA HIS A 158 16.47 -3.11 -6.53
C HIS A 158 15.69 -3.87 -5.44
N PRO A 159 16.36 -4.48 -4.44
CA PRO A 159 15.71 -5.22 -3.37
C PRO A 159 14.71 -4.38 -2.55
N TYR A 160 15.01 -3.10 -2.36
CA TYR A 160 14.21 -2.15 -1.58
C TYR A 160 13.34 -1.23 -2.47
N ARG A 161 13.00 -1.64 -3.70
CA ARG A 161 12.25 -0.78 -4.62
C ARG A 161 10.83 -0.42 -4.13
N ASN A 162 10.22 -1.28 -3.31
CA ASN A 162 8.91 -1.06 -2.70
C ASN A 162 9.00 -0.43 -1.29
N MET A 163 10.17 0.07 -0.87
CA MET A 163 10.33 0.67 0.46
C MET A 163 9.98 2.15 0.41
N LEU A 164 8.85 2.53 1.03
CA LEU A 164 8.43 3.92 1.15
C LEU A 164 9.29 4.69 2.16
N THR A 165 9.57 5.96 1.86
CA THR A 165 10.20 6.92 2.77
C THR A 165 9.17 7.82 3.45
N ARG A 166 7.98 8.01 2.85
CA ARG A 166 6.86 8.76 3.41
C ARG A 166 5.55 8.03 3.15
N ALA A 167 4.70 7.92 4.18
CA ALA A 167 3.37 7.32 4.09
C ALA A 167 2.44 7.84 5.20
N ILE A 168 1.15 7.84 4.92
CA ILE A 168 0.09 8.24 5.85
C ILE A 168 -0.04 7.19 6.96
N GLY A 169 -0.14 7.63 8.21
CA GLY A 169 -0.44 6.82 9.40
C GLY A 169 0.78 6.20 10.10
N VAL A 170 1.94 6.15 9.43
CA VAL A 170 3.16 5.55 10.00
C VAL A 170 3.75 6.42 11.10
N HIS A 171 3.78 7.73 10.89
CA HIS A 171 4.27 8.71 11.85
C HIS A 171 3.16 9.68 12.28
N PRO A 172 3.26 10.31 13.48
CA PRO A 172 2.25 11.26 13.96
C PRO A 172 2.06 12.47 13.04
N GLU A 173 3.14 12.88 12.37
CA GLU A 173 3.16 13.98 11.40
C GLU A 173 3.65 13.45 10.05
N VAL A 174 3.22 14.10 8.97
CA VAL A 174 3.59 13.74 7.61
C VAL A 174 3.84 14.99 6.77
N GLU A 175 4.88 14.95 5.96
CA GLU A 175 5.17 15.99 4.97
C GLU A 175 4.38 15.70 3.68
N ILE A 176 3.72 16.73 3.15
CA ILE A 176 2.85 16.64 1.98
C ILE A 176 3.47 17.48 0.87
N ASP A 177 3.79 16.85 -0.26
CA ASP A 177 4.28 17.56 -1.43
C ASP A 177 3.08 18.07 -2.24
N GLU A 178 3.14 19.32 -2.74
CA GLU A 178 2.07 19.97 -3.50
C GLU A 178 2.59 20.58 -4.81
N TRP A 179 1.86 20.35 -5.90
CA TRP A 179 2.05 21.02 -7.17
C TRP A 179 0.79 21.75 -7.61
N THR A 180 1.00 22.91 -8.21
CA THR A 180 -0.07 23.84 -8.58
C THR A 180 -0.02 24.15 -10.07
N PHE A 181 -1.16 24.06 -10.76
CA PHE A 181 -1.25 24.33 -12.19
C PHE A 181 -2.64 24.81 -12.61
N GLU A 182 -2.70 25.49 -13.75
CA GLU A 182 -3.96 25.92 -14.36
C GLU A 182 -4.56 24.80 -15.22
N PRO A 183 -5.90 24.59 -15.16
CA PRO A 183 -6.58 23.66 -16.03
C PRO A 183 -6.57 24.17 -17.47
N VAL A 184 -6.09 23.34 -18.39
CA VAL A 184 -6.08 23.64 -19.83
C VAL A 184 -7.04 22.69 -20.54
N HIS A 185 -7.83 23.23 -21.48
CA HIS A 185 -8.73 22.42 -22.29
C HIS A 185 -7.95 21.31 -23.01
N GLY A 186 -8.45 20.08 -22.92
CA GLY A 186 -7.83 18.91 -23.55
C GLY A 186 -6.76 18.23 -22.71
N ASP A 187 -6.44 18.75 -21.52
CA ASP A 187 -5.64 18.00 -20.55
C ASP A 187 -6.39 16.72 -20.13
N ARG A 188 -5.63 15.64 -19.96
CA ARG A 188 -6.12 14.39 -19.36
C ARG A 188 -5.19 14.01 -18.22
N TYR A 189 -5.74 13.89 -17.01
CA TYR A 189 -5.00 13.49 -15.82
C TYR A 189 -5.22 12.01 -15.54
N LEU A 190 -4.20 11.37 -14.97
CA LEU A 190 -4.22 10.00 -14.49
C LEU A 190 -3.70 10.00 -13.06
N LEU A 191 -4.48 9.48 -12.11
CA LEU A 191 -3.99 9.13 -10.78
C LEU A 191 -3.93 7.60 -10.72
N CYS A 192 -2.85 7.04 -10.19
CA CYS A 192 -2.71 5.59 -10.08
C CYS A 192 -1.87 5.13 -8.88
N SER A 193 -2.17 3.93 -8.37
CA SER A 193 -1.29 3.19 -7.47
C SER A 193 -0.09 2.60 -8.22
N ASP A 194 0.90 2.13 -7.46
CA ASP A 194 2.15 1.59 -8.03
C ASP A 194 1.91 0.30 -8.82
N GLY A 195 0.85 -0.45 -8.52
CA GLY A 195 0.53 -1.68 -9.24
C GLY A 195 0.16 -1.46 -10.71
N LEU A 196 -0.17 -0.23 -11.12
CA LEU A 196 -0.18 0.12 -12.54
C LEU A 196 1.26 0.27 -13.08
N THR A 197 2.05 1.17 -12.49
CA THR A 197 3.33 1.63 -13.04
C THR A 197 4.47 0.61 -12.90
N ASN A 198 4.32 -0.34 -11.98
CA ASN A 198 5.19 -1.51 -11.84
C ASN A 198 5.01 -2.52 -13.00
N GLU A 199 3.84 -2.55 -13.64
CA GLU A 199 3.49 -3.55 -14.67
C GLU A 199 3.36 -2.93 -16.08
N VAL A 200 3.05 -1.63 -16.15
CA VAL A 200 2.76 -0.90 -17.39
C VAL A 200 3.68 0.30 -17.51
N THR A 201 4.41 0.38 -18.63
CA THR A 201 5.36 1.46 -18.88
C THR A 201 4.66 2.78 -19.21
N ASP A 202 5.32 3.92 -18.94
CA ASP A 202 4.83 5.26 -19.30
C ASP A 202 4.46 5.39 -20.78
N VAL A 203 5.21 4.73 -21.67
CA VAL A 203 4.93 4.70 -23.12
C VAL A 203 3.59 4.00 -23.41
N GLU A 204 3.27 2.94 -22.68
CA GLU A 204 2.00 2.23 -22.81
C GLU A 204 0.85 3.00 -22.19
N ILE A 205 1.08 3.63 -21.03
CA ILE A 205 0.12 4.54 -20.39
C ILE A 205 -0.25 5.65 -21.36
N LEU A 206 0.74 6.35 -21.93
CA LEU A 206 0.52 7.40 -22.91
C LEU A 206 -0.29 6.89 -24.11
N LYS A 207 0.06 5.72 -24.66
CA LYS A 207 -0.68 5.12 -25.78
C LYS A 207 -2.14 4.86 -25.43
N GLN A 208 -2.47 4.40 -24.22
CA GLN A 208 -3.86 4.20 -23.82
C GLN A 208 -4.60 5.52 -23.67
N LEU A 209 -3.98 6.52 -23.03
CA LEU A 209 -4.58 7.85 -22.85
C LEU A 209 -4.86 8.53 -24.20
N GLN A 210 -3.95 8.40 -25.18
CA GLN A 210 -4.07 8.96 -26.52
C GLN A 210 -5.20 8.38 -27.36
N ARG A 211 -5.79 7.23 -27.00
CA ARG A 211 -6.90 6.64 -27.77
C ARG A 211 -8.16 7.50 -27.71
N GLY A 212 -8.25 8.43 -26.76
CA GLY A 212 -9.38 9.37 -26.63
C GLY A 212 -10.71 8.69 -26.30
N VAL A 213 -10.67 7.47 -25.77
CA VAL A 213 -11.87 6.77 -25.25
C VAL A 213 -12.29 7.44 -23.94
N ASP A 214 -13.55 7.27 -23.54
CA ASP A 214 -14.07 7.82 -22.28
C ASP A 214 -13.20 7.41 -21.06
N PRO A 215 -13.13 8.26 -20.02
CA PRO A 215 -12.29 8.00 -18.84
C PRO A 215 -12.51 6.65 -18.18
N SER A 216 -13.76 6.20 -18.05
CA SER A 216 -14.10 4.94 -17.36
C SER A 216 -13.63 3.71 -18.13
N SER A 217 -13.76 3.72 -19.46
CA SER A 217 -13.21 2.67 -20.31
C SER A 217 -11.68 2.69 -20.34
N THR A 218 -11.08 3.87 -20.32
CA THR A 218 -9.62 4.04 -20.29
C THR A 218 -9.03 3.49 -18.99
N ALA A 219 -9.63 3.83 -17.83
CA ALA A 219 -9.20 3.32 -16.53
C ALA A 219 -9.28 1.78 -16.48
N ARG A 220 -10.41 1.18 -16.90
CA ARG A 220 -10.57 -0.28 -16.97
C ARG A 220 -9.54 -0.93 -17.90
N ALA A 221 -9.24 -0.32 -19.05
CA ALA A 221 -8.26 -0.84 -19.99
C ALA A 221 -6.83 -0.82 -19.41
N LEU A 222 -6.48 0.21 -18.64
CA LEU A 222 -5.18 0.31 -17.96
C LEU A 222 -5.02 -0.74 -16.86
N VAL A 223 -6.03 -0.89 -15.99
CA VAL A 223 -6.05 -1.94 -14.96
C VAL A 223 -5.99 -3.33 -15.59
N GLN A 224 -6.75 -3.57 -16.66
CA GLN A 224 -6.69 -4.83 -17.39
C GLN A 224 -5.31 -5.08 -18.01
N LEU A 225 -4.65 -4.04 -18.51
CA LEU A 225 -3.30 -4.15 -19.07
C LEU A 225 -2.30 -4.54 -17.98
N ALA A 226 -2.33 -3.92 -16.80
CA ALA A 226 -1.49 -4.30 -15.66
C ALA A 226 -1.70 -5.77 -15.28
N ASN A 227 -2.97 -6.19 -15.20
CA ASN A 227 -3.36 -7.57 -14.93
C ASN A 227 -2.89 -8.59 -15.98
N ASN A 228 -2.76 -8.18 -17.24
CA ASN A 228 -2.24 -9.02 -18.32
C ASN A 228 -0.70 -9.10 -18.32
N ARG A 229 -0.02 -8.13 -17.70
CA ARG A 229 1.45 -8.04 -17.61
C ARG A 229 2.03 -8.79 -16.40
N GLY A 230 1.21 -9.01 -15.39
CA GLY A 230 1.55 -9.84 -14.24
C GLY A 230 0.49 -9.76 -13.15
N GLY A 231 -0.07 -8.56 -12.94
CA GLY A 231 -1.03 -8.29 -11.87
C GLY A 231 -0.48 -8.70 -10.51
N ARG A 232 0.80 -8.39 -10.24
CA ARG A 232 1.47 -8.78 -9.00
C ARG A 232 0.94 -8.02 -7.79
N ASP A 233 0.37 -6.84 -8.03
CA ASP A 233 -0.21 -6.00 -7.01
C ASP A 233 -1.64 -5.57 -7.31
N ASN A 234 -2.27 -4.93 -6.33
CA ASN A 234 -3.49 -4.17 -6.51
C ASN A 234 -3.25 -3.03 -7.50
N SER A 235 -4.18 -2.76 -8.40
CA SER A 235 -4.03 -1.71 -9.40
C SER A 235 -5.27 -0.85 -9.44
N THR A 236 -5.08 0.43 -9.12
CA THR A 236 -6.14 1.43 -9.06
C THR A 236 -5.81 2.62 -9.94
N VAL A 237 -6.79 3.08 -10.70
CA VAL A 237 -6.63 4.11 -11.72
C VAL A 237 -7.85 5.03 -11.73
N LEU A 238 -7.61 6.34 -11.67
CA LEU A 238 -8.58 7.39 -12.01
C LEU A 238 -8.10 8.16 -13.23
N VAL A 239 -8.99 8.38 -14.19
CA VAL A 239 -8.77 9.23 -15.36
C VAL A 239 -9.71 10.43 -15.31
N ILE A 240 -9.19 11.63 -15.58
CA ILE A 240 -9.95 12.88 -15.57
C ILE A 240 -9.67 13.67 -16.85
N ASP A 241 -10.72 13.95 -17.62
CA ASP A 241 -10.70 14.80 -18.81
C ASP A 241 -11.10 16.22 -18.47
N VAL A 242 -10.31 17.19 -18.93
CA VAL A 242 -10.54 18.62 -18.72
C VAL A 242 -11.12 19.28 -19.96
N HIS A 243 -12.31 19.84 -19.82
CA HIS A 243 -12.95 20.67 -20.83
C HIS A 243 -13.13 22.10 -20.28
N VAL A 244 -12.52 23.07 -20.93
CA VAL A 244 -12.74 24.50 -20.65
C VAL A 244 -13.49 25.12 -21.82
N GLU A 245 -14.70 25.62 -21.59
CA GLU A 245 -15.58 26.22 -22.61
C GLU A 245 -15.75 27.73 -22.33
N ASN A 246 -15.82 28.57 -23.38
CA ASN A 246 -16.16 29.98 -23.20
C ASN A 246 -17.69 30.13 -23.13
N ILE A 247 -18.19 30.77 -22.08
CA ILE A 247 -19.63 30.96 -21.85
C ILE A 247 -20.29 31.82 -22.93
N ASN A 248 -19.52 32.66 -23.64
CA ASN A 248 -20.02 33.47 -24.76
C ASN A 248 -20.30 32.66 -26.04
N ASP A 249 -19.75 31.44 -26.15
CA ASP A 249 -19.93 30.55 -27.31
C ASP A 249 -21.08 29.55 -27.11
N ILE A 250 -21.73 29.54 -25.92
CA ILE A 250 -22.83 28.60 -25.56
C ILE A 250 -24.20 29.13 -26.05
N GLY A 251 -24.22 29.87 -27.16
CA GLY A 251 -25.45 30.19 -27.86
C GLY A 251 -26.00 28.94 -28.56
N GLU A 252 -27.13 28.42 -28.06
CA GLU A 252 -28.05 27.48 -28.72
C GLU A 252 -27.76 25.96 -28.76
N ALA A 253 -26.78 25.40 -28.04
CA ALA A 253 -26.60 23.93 -28.03
C ALA A 253 -26.59 23.29 -26.63
N SER A 254 -27.74 22.68 -26.31
CA SER A 254 -27.92 21.48 -25.47
C SER A 254 -27.55 21.56 -23.98
N SER A 255 -28.59 21.79 -23.17
CA SER A 255 -28.67 21.36 -21.78
C SER A 255 -28.44 19.84 -21.66
N PHE A 256 -27.22 19.42 -21.34
CA PHE A 256 -26.93 18.09 -20.80
C PHE A 256 -26.65 18.21 -19.30
N THR A 257 -27.58 17.68 -18.52
CA THR A 257 -27.52 17.54 -17.08
C THR A 257 -26.36 16.63 -16.69
N ALA A 258 -25.46 17.12 -15.83
CA ALA A 258 -24.45 16.31 -15.18
C ALA A 258 -25.14 15.21 -14.35
N GLN A 259 -24.95 13.96 -14.73
CA GLN A 259 -25.21 12.82 -13.86
C GLN A 259 -23.87 12.33 -13.32
N SER A 260 -23.49 12.80 -12.15
CA SER A 260 -22.34 12.29 -11.40
C SER A 260 -22.89 11.46 -10.23
N ARG A 261 -22.53 10.17 -10.16
CA ARG A 261 -22.61 9.39 -8.92
C ARG A 261 -21.20 9.34 -8.34
N PRO A 262 -21.01 9.63 -7.03
CA PRO A 262 -19.71 9.48 -6.40
C PRO A 262 -19.26 8.02 -6.52
N ILE A 263 -17.99 7.82 -6.90
CA ILE A 263 -17.36 6.50 -6.88
C ILE A 263 -16.76 6.34 -5.49
N LEU A 264 -17.40 5.53 -4.66
CA LEU A 264 -16.87 5.03 -3.39
C LEU A 264 -16.88 3.51 -3.47
N THR A 265 -15.73 2.87 -3.33
CA THR A 265 -15.66 1.42 -3.20
C THR A 265 -16.32 1.01 -1.87
N SER A 266 -17.32 0.13 -1.92
CA SER A 266 -17.92 -0.54 -0.76
C SER A 266 -18.11 -2.03 -1.08
N PRO A 267 -18.08 -2.93 -0.07
CA PRO A 267 -17.98 -4.37 -0.29
C PRO A 267 -19.22 -4.95 -0.97
N GLU A 268 -19.05 -5.75 -2.02
CA GLU A 268 -20.16 -6.50 -2.66
C GLU A 268 -20.57 -7.69 -1.78
N GLU A 269 -21.82 -7.69 -1.30
CA GLU A 269 -22.53 -8.92 -0.91
C GLU A 269 -23.31 -9.48 -2.11
N PRO A 270 -23.38 -10.81 -2.29
CA PRO A 270 -23.96 -11.42 -3.48
C PRO A 270 -25.50 -11.38 -3.42
N SER A 271 -26.11 -10.70 -4.39
CA SER A 271 -27.56 -10.70 -4.60
C SER A 271 -28.05 -12.01 -5.24
N THR A 272 -28.91 -12.74 -4.55
CA THR A 272 -29.71 -13.83 -5.11
C THR A 272 -30.84 -13.29 -5.99
N GLU A 273 -30.82 -13.64 -7.27
CA GLU A 273 -31.94 -13.42 -8.19
C GLU A 273 -33.13 -14.34 -7.86
N GLU A 274 -34.28 -13.74 -7.56
CA GLU A 274 -35.58 -14.40 -7.61
C GLU A 274 -36.08 -14.40 -9.06
N THR A 275 -36.39 -15.57 -9.62
CA THR A 275 -37.18 -15.67 -10.86
C THR A 275 -38.54 -16.28 -10.58
N HIS A 276 -39.56 -15.52 -10.95
CA HIS A 276 -40.99 -15.83 -10.85
C HIS A 276 -41.46 -16.98 -11.76
N THR A 277 -42.25 -17.88 -11.15
CA THR A 277 -43.50 -18.51 -11.62
C THR A 277 -43.63 -19.02 -13.07
N THR A 278 -44.02 -20.30 -13.24
CA THR A 278 -45.35 -20.69 -13.76
C THR A 278 -45.63 -22.20 -13.64
N LYS A 279 -46.92 -22.54 -13.59
CA LYS A 279 -47.51 -23.82 -13.20
C LYS A 279 -47.54 -24.90 -14.29
N ALA A 280 -47.51 -26.14 -13.80
CA ALA A 280 -48.28 -27.33 -14.19
C ALA A 280 -47.94 -28.12 -15.47
N PHE A 281 -47.52 -29.38 -15.30
CA PHE A 281 -48.18 -30.55 -15.90
C PHE A 281 -47.81 -31.87 -15.17
N ARG A 282 -48.75 -32.81 -15.18
CA ARG A 282 -48.80 -34.12 -14.47
C ARG A 282 -47.99 -35.22 -15.18
N SER A 283 -47.47 -36.19 -14.40
CA SER A 283 -47.45 -37.66 -14.67
C SER A 283 -46.49 -38.36 -13.68
N THR A 284 -46.97 -38.96 -12.58
CA THR A 284 -47.14 -40.42 -12.34
C THR A 284 -45.92 -41.31 -12.58
N SER A 285 -45.29 -41.82 -11.51
CA SER A 285 -45.32 -43.26 -11.15
C SER A 285 -44.49 -43.55 -9.88
N GLU A 286 -45.04 -44.50 -9.13
CA GLU A 286 -44.57 -45.26 -7.94
C GLU A 286 -43.13 -45.80 -8.09
N SER A 287 -42.36 -46.25 -7.10
CA SER A 287 -42.53 -46.61 -5.69
C SER A 287 -41.11 -46.91 -5.16
N SER A 288 -40.81 -46.57 -3.90
CA SER A 288 -39.93 -47.36 -3.02
C SER A 288 -39.77 -46.64 -1.68
N ALA A 289 -40.31 -47.25 -0.63
CA ALA A 289 -40.26 -46.76 0.73
C ALA A 289 -38.92 -47.08 1.39
N ASN A 290 -38.26 -46.08 2.00
CA ASN A 290 -37.71 -46.29 3.34
C ASN A 290 -37.55 -44.99 4.15
N LYS A 291 -37.70 -45.15 5.45
CA LYS A 291 -37.99 -44.17 6.50
C LYS A 291 -36.98 -43.04 6.64
N GLY A 292 -37.53 -41.90 7.06
CA GLY A 292 -36.83 -40.64 7.25
C GLY A 292 -35.74 -40.67 8.32
N ARG A 293 -34.65 -39.97 7.99
CA ARG A 293 -33.80 -39.27 8.94
C ARG A 293 -33.59 -37.87 8.40
N SER A 294 -33.82 -36.88 9.25
CA SER A 294 -34.02 -35.48 8.91
C SER A 294 -32.81 -34.84 8.22
N TRP A 295 -33.06 -34.30 7.02
CA TRP A 295 -32.19 -33.42 6.23
C TRP A 295 -31.89 -32.04 6.92
N LEU A 296 -32.12 -31.90 8.22
CA LEU A 296 -31.77 -30.68 8.96
C LEU A 296 -30.40 -30.75 9.66
N PHE A 297 -29.81 -31.95 9.79
CA PHE A 297 -28.51 -32.11 10.47
C PHE A 297 -27.29 -32.06 9.54
N ASP A 298 -27.45 -32.27 8.23
CA ASP A 298 -26.31 -32.29 7.29
C ASP A 298 -25.73 -30.89 7.04
N GLN A 299 -26.56 -29.85 6.94
CA GLN A 299 -26.05 -28.47 6.78
C GLN A 299 -25.35 -27.95 8.04
N VAL A 300 -25.80 -28.35 9.23
CA VAL A 300 -25.15 -27.99 10.50
C VAL A 300 -23.85 -28.77 10.68
N ALA A 301 -23.82 -30.07 10.33
CA ALA A 301 -22.63 -30.89 10.42
C ALA A 301 -21.51 -30.43 9.47
N ILE A 302 -21.84 -29.99 8.25
CA ILE A 302 -20.85 -29.46 7.30
C ILE A 302 -20.27 -28.13 7.80
N LYS A 303 -21.11 -27.19 8.26
CA LYS A 303 -20.63 -25.91 8.84
C LYS A 303 -19.83 -26.11 10.13
N PHE A 304 -20.20 -27.10 10.95
CA PHE A 304 -19.45 -27.44 12.15
C PHE A 304 -18.10 -28.09 11.81
N ALA A 305 -18.07 -28.98 10.81
CA ALA A 305 -16.83 -29.61 10.34
C ALA A 305 -15.85 -28.58 9.77
N THR A 306 -16.32 -27.58 9.00
CA THR A 306 -15.45 -26.51 8.51
C THR A 306 -14.88 -25.64 9.63
N ILE A 307 -15.68 -25.34 10.66
CA ILE A 307 -15.21 -24.59 11.84
C ILE A 307 -14.18 -25.40 12.61
N VAL A 308 -14.41 -26.70 12.81
CA VAL A 308 -13.46 -27.59 13.49
C VAL A 308 -12.15 -27.72 12.70
N ILE A 309 -12.22 -27.85 11.37
CA ILE A 309 -11.02 -27.91 10.52
C ILE A 309 -10.25 -26.58 10.59
N ALA A 310 -10.93 -25.43 10.49
CA ALA A 310 -10.31 -24.13 10.62
C ALA A 310 -9.64 -23.94 12.00
N LEU A 311 -10.29 -24.40 13.07
CA LEU A 311 -9.72 -24.39 14.43
C LEU A 311 -8.47 -25.27 14.53
N VAL A 312 -8.50 -26.48 13.97
CA VAL A 312 -7.34 -27.38 13.96
C VAL A 312 -6.17 -26.77 13.18
N LEU A 313 -6.44 -26.15 12.03
CA LEU A 313 -5.42 -25.45 11.24
C LEU A 313 -4.85 -24.24 11.98
N ALA A 314 -5.69 -23.46 12.67
CA ALA A 314 -5.23 -22.34 13.48
C ALA A 314 -4.33 -22.80 14.65
N VAL A 315 -4.72 -23.87 15.34
CA VAL A 315 -3.91 -24.48 16.42
C VAL A 315 -2.58 -25.02 15.87
N ALA A 316 -2.61 -25.72 14.73
CA ALA A 316 -1.40 -26.26 14.10
C ALA A 316 -0.46 -25.13 13.64
N THR A 317 -0.99 -24.05 13.07
CA THR A 317 -0.21 -22.88 12.65
C THR A 317 0.42 -22.19 13.87
N THR A 318 -0.36 -22.00 14.93
CA THR A 318 0.14 -21.41 16.19
C THR A 318 1.24 -22.27 16.81
N ALA A 319 1.06 -23.60 16.84
CA ALA A 319 2.07 -24.55 17.32
C ALA A 319 3.35 -24.51 16.46
N THR A 320 3.21 -24.32 15.15
CA THR A 320 4.35 -24.22 14.23
C THR A 320 5.12 -22.93 14.46
N ILE A 321 4.42 -21.78 14.54
CA ILE A 321 5.05 -20.47 14.81
C ILE A 321 5.74 -20.46 16.18
N THR A 322 5.11 -21.02 17.22
CA THR A 322 5.73 -21.13 18.55
C THR A 322 6.94 -22.05 18.54
N SER A 323 6.89 -23.18 17.84
CA SER A 323 8.04 -24.08 17.69
C SER A 323 9.21 -23.41 16.96
N ILE A 324 8.93 -22.68 15.88
CA ILE A 324 9.92 -21.90 15.14
C ILE A 324 10.51 -20.80 16.02
N GLY A 325 9.67 -20.04 16.76
CA GLY A 325 10.13 -18.98 17.65
C GLY A 325 10.98 -19.51 18.81
N TRP A 326 10.61 -20.65 19.38
CA TRP A 326 11.40 -21.34 20.41
C TRP A 326 12.76 -21.80 19.86
N TYR A 327 12.78 -22.37 18.66
CA TYR A 327 14.01 -22.78 17.98
C TYR A 327 14.88 -21.59 17.57
N ALA A 328 14.29 -20.49 17.09
CA ALA A 328 15.00 -19.28 16.72
C ALA A 328 15.72 -18.63 17.92
N ARG A 329 15.09 -18.67 19.10
CA ARG A 329 15.63 -18.15 20.36
C ARG A 329 16.50 -19.16 21.13
N SER A 330 16.75 -20.34 20.57
CA SER A 330 17.62 -21.34 21.19
C SER A 330 19.10 -21.00 20.97
N GLY A 331 19.88 -21.15 22.03
CA GLY A 331 21.32 -20.89 22.02
C GLY A 331 21.70 -19.44 22.31
N TYR A 332 23.00 -19.24 22.52
CA TYR A 332 23.63 -17.94 22.71
C TYR A 332 24.79 -17.84 21.73
N HIS A 333 25.15 -16.63 21.34
CA HIS A 333 26.37 -16.42 20.57
C HIS A 333 27.02 -15.11 20.96
N VAL A 334 28.33 -15.04 20.74
CA VAL A 334 29.13 -13.84 20.96
C VAL A 334 29.43 -13.24 19.59
N SER A 335 29.06 -11.97 19.42
CA SER A 335 29.18 -11.25 18.14
C SER A 335 29.61 -9.81 18.37
N ILE A 336 29.88 -9.11 17.27
CA ILE A 336 30.21 -7.68 17.27
C ILE A 336 28.97 -6.89 16.88
N VAL A 337 28.57 -5.94 17.72
CA VAL A 337 27.50 -4.98 17.43
C VAL A 337 28.04 -3.57 17.65
N GLY A 338 28.10 -2.79 16.57
CA GLY A 338 28.83 -1.52 16.56
C GLY A 338 30.33 -1.75 16.74
N ASP A 339 30.91 -1.20 17.79
CA ASP A 339 32.34 -1.33 18.13
C ASP A 339 32.58 -2.15 19.42
N HIS A 340 31.57 -2.91 19.87
CA HIS A 340 31.65 -3.70 21.11
C HIS A 340 31.37 -5.17 20.86
N VAL A 341 32.00 -6.02 21.68
CA VAL A 341 31.66 -7.44 21.77
C VAL A 341 30.43 -7.60 22.67
N VAL A 342 29.42 -8.33 22.19
CA VAL A 342 28.16 -8.54 22.92
C VAL A 342 27.77 -10.01 22.97
N ILE A 343 27.02 -10.39 24.00
CA ILE A 343 26.35 -11.69 24.05
C ILE A 343 24.92 -11.49 23.53
N GLN A 344 24.58 -12.24 22.48
CA GLN A 344 23.23 -12.26 21.93
C GLN A 344 22.58 -13.62 22.16
N LYS A 345 21.25 -13.61 22.33
CA LYS A 345 20.43 -14.81 22.45
C LYS A 345 19.65 -15.07 21.18
N GLY A 346 19.64 -16.35 20.80
CA GLY A 346 19.12 -16.83 19.53
C GLY A 346 20.23 -17.12 18.53
N ARG A 347 19.82 -17.50 17.32
CA ARG A 347 20.73 -17.93 16.26
C ARG A 347 21.47 -16.76 15.62
N VAL A 348 22.72 -17.01 15.22
CA VAL A 348 23.54 -16.08 14.44
C VAL A 348 22.81 -15.75 13.12
N GLY A 349 22.67 -14.46 12.81
CA GLY A 349 21.96 -13.97 11.62
C GLY A 349 20.42 -14.04 11.70
N GLY A 350 19.84 -14.54 12.80
CA GLY A 350 18.40 -14.68 12.99
C GLY A 350 17.77 -15.87 12.26
N LEU A 351 16.45 -16.01 12.39
CA LEU A 351 15.65 -17.02 11.68
C LEU A 351 14.29 -16.45 11.31
N LEU A 352 14.00 -16.39 10.01
CA LEU A 352 12.80 -15.72 9.47
C LEU A 352 12.68 -14.28 10.02
N TRP A 353 11.59 -13.93 10.70
CA TRP A 353 11.37 -12.62 11.33
C TRP A 353 11.87 -12.56 12.79
N PHE A 354 12.49 -13.62 13.32
CA PHE A 354 13.07 -13.62 14.66
C PHE A 354 14.53 -13.19 14.60
N GLN A 355 14.78 -11.94 14.98
CA GLN A 355 16.14 -11.41 15.16
C GLN A 355 16.69 -11.79 16.54
N PRO A 356 18.01 -12.03 16.66
CA PRO A 356 18.63 -12.28 17.95
C PRO A 356 18.56 -11.03 18.84
N THR A 357 18.39 -11.23 20.13
CA THR A 357 18.28 -10.14 21.12
C THR A 357 19.59 -10.01 21.88
N THR A 358 20.08 -8.79 22.05
CA THR A 358 21.28 -8.53 22.88
C THR A 358 20.94 -8.74 24.36
N GLU A 359 21.63 -9.67 25.01
CA GLU A 359 21.46 -9.98 26.44
C GLU A 359 22.45 -9.22 27.31
N GLU A 360 23.71 -9.12 26.89
CA GLU A 360 24.78 -8.53 27.70
C GLU A 360 25.76 -7.74 26.83
N TRP A 361 25.99 -6.48 27.20
CA TRP A 361 27.04 -5.65 26.63
C TRP A 361 28.32 -5.86 27.41
N THR A 362 29.45 -5.94 26.70
CA THR A 362 30.77 -6.01 27.35
C THR A 362 31.58 -4.76 27.08
N GLU A 363 32.55 -4.49 27.96
CA GLU A 363 33.46 -3.34 27.84
C GLU A 363 34.57 -3.57 26.80
N ILE A 364 34.60 -4.73 26.13
CA ILE A 364 35.65 -5.09 25.18
C ILE A 364 35.35 -4.43 23.84
N GLN A 365 36.26 -3.57 23.37
CA GLN A 365 36.15 -2.96 22.05
C GLN A 365 36.75 -3.86 20.98
N VAL A 366 36.26 -3.72 19.75
CA VAL A 366 36.77 -4.51 18.61
C VAL A 366 38.22 -4.14 18.30
N THR A 367 38.58 -2.88 18.50
CA THR A 367 39.93 -2.33 18.35
C THR A 367 40.98 -3.00 19.24
N ASP A 368 40.56 -3.50 20.41
CA ASP A 368 41.45 -4.19 21.35
C ASP A 368 41.75 -5.63 20.89
N LEU A 369 40.94 -6.20 19.99
CA LEU A 369 41.02 -7.60 19.58
C LEU A 369 42.05 -7.83 18.48
N VAL A 370 42.73 -8.97 18.57
CA VAL A 370 43.56 -9.49 17.48
C VAL A 370 42.70 -9.88 16.27
N LEU A 371 43.22 -9.72 15.06
CA LEU A 371 42.50 -9.96 13.80
C LEU A 371 41.81 -11.35 13.74
N ALA A 372 42.46 -12.39 14.29
CA ALA A 372 41.88 -13.74 14.33
C ALA A 372 40.62 -13.83 15.23
N ASP A 373 40.58 -13.09 16.34
CA ASP A 373 39.41 -13.04 17.22
C ASP A 373 38.31 -12.15 16.60
N GLN A 374 38.67 -11.10 15.85
CA GLN A 374 37.71 -10.27 15.11
C GLN A 374 37.00 -11.07 14.01
N GLU A 375 37.72 -11.86 13.21
CA GLU A 375 37.12 -12.72 12.17
C GLU A 375 36.18 -13.76 12.79
N ARG A 376 36.63 -14.42 13.86
CA ARG A 376 35.83 -15.43 14.57
C ARG A 376 34.53 -14.85 15.15
N LEU A 377 34.58 -13.63 15.69
CA LEU A 377 33.40 -12.96 16.24
C LEU A 377 32.48 -12.37 15.17
N ARG A 378 32.99 -12.04 13.97
CA ARG A 378 32.16 -11.67 12.82
C ARG A 378 31.31 -12.84 12.32
N ASP A 379 31.86 -14.05 12.35
CA ASP A 379 31.15 -15.27 11.97
C ASP A 379 30.14 -15.74 13.05
N GLY A 380 30.19 -15.15 14.24
CA GLY A 380 29.29 -15.41 15.36
C GLY A 380 29.63 -16.70 16.10
N GLU A 381 30.37 -16.59 17.21
CA GLU A 381 30.76 -17.76 18.02
C GLU A 381 29.56 -18.28 18.81
N THR A 382 29.01 -19.42 18.40
CA THR A 382 27.86 -20.05 19.06
C THR A 382 28.26 -20.81 20.32
N THR A 383 27.50 -20.63 21.40
CA THR A 383 27.65 -21.32 22.68
C THR A 383 26.32 -21.94 23.12
N GLN A 384 26.38 -23.01 23.92
CA GLN A 384 25.18 -23.77 24.28
C GLN A 384 24.34 -23.06 25.34
N ASN A 385 24.97 -22.25 26.19
CA ASN A 385 24.31 -21.52 27.27
C ASN A 385 25.06 -20.23 27.63
N LEU A 386 24.38 -19.36 28.38
CA LEU A 386 24.92 -18.06 28.80
C LEU A 386 26.21 -18.17 29.64
N SER A 387 26.36 -19.23 30.42
CA SER A 387 27.58 -19.42 31.24
C SER A 387 28.79 -19.70 30.37
N GLU A 388 28.62 -20.47 29.30
CA GLU A 388 29.67 -20.75 28.33
C GLU A 388 30.03 -19.51 27.52
N ALA A 389 29.03 -18.70 27.12
CA ALA A 389 29.26 -17.39 26.50
C ALA A 389 30.10 -16.46 27.41
N ARG A 390 29.76 -16.38 28.70
CA ARG A 390 30.53 -15.59 29.68
C ARG A 390 31.94 -16.11 29.88
N ASN A 391 32.13 -17.43 29.93
CA ASN A 391 33.46 -18.04 30.02
C ASN A 391 34.31 -17.74 28.78
N PHE A 392 33.69 -17.73 27.59
CA PHE A 392 34.36 -17.34 26.36
C PHE A 392 34.87 -15.89 26.44
N ILE A 393 34.03 -14.97 26.92
CA ILE A 393 34.40 -13.56 27.11
C ILE A 393 35.49 -13.40 28.19
N ALA A 394 35.42 -14.15 29.29
CA ALA A 394 36.46 -14.14 30.32
C ALA A 394 37.82 -14.59 29.75
N ASN A 395 37.84 -15.64 28.93
CA ASN A 395 39.05 -16.11 28.24
C ASN A 395 39.57 -15.07 27.23
N LEU A 396 38.66 -14.39 26.53
CA LEU A 396 39.00 -13.31 25.59
C LEU A 396 39.70 -12.17 26.35
N ARG A 397 39.16 -11.77 27.52
CA ARG A 397 39.73 -10.73 28.39
C ARG A 397 41.11 -11.12 28.95
N GLU A 398 41.31 -12.37 29.34
CA GLU A 398 42.63 -12.84 29.78
C GLU A 398 43.68 -12.76 28.66
N ARG A 399 43.31 -13.04 27.41
CA ARG A 399 44.22 -12.92 26.26
C ARG A 399 44.60 -11.47 25.98
N LEU A 400 43.66 -10.53 26.13
CA LEU A 400 43.91 -9.10 26.00
C LEU A 400 44.96 -8.63 27.03
N ILE A 401 44.74 -8.95 28.31
CA ILE A 401 45.66 -8.57 29.41
C ILE A 401 47.08 -9.12 29.18
N ARG A 402 47.21 -10.37 28.70
CA ARG A 402 48.53 -10.96 28.40
C ARG A 402 49.23 -10.31 27.21
N THR A 403 48.48 -9.80 26.25
CA THR A 403 49.02 -9.10 25.08
C THR A 403 49.53 -7.71 25.46
N GLU A 404 48.83 -7.02 26.38
CA GLU A 404 49.28 -5.74 26.94
C GLU A 404 50.50 -5.88 27.86
N ALA A 405 50.58 -6.96 28.65
CA ALA A 405 51.69 -7.19 29.58
C ALA A 405 52.98 -7.72 28.90
N GLY A 406 52.91 -8.09 27.63
CA GLY A 406 54.02 -8.65 26.85
C GLY A 406 54.71 -7.66 25.90
N ASN A 407 54.30 -6.40 25.90
CA ASN A 407 54.85 -5.32 25.06
C ASN A 407 55.72 -4.34 25.86
#